data_AF-A0A968TLZ4-F1
#
_entry.id   AF-A0A968TLZ4-F1
#
_cell.length_a   1.000
_cell.length_b   1.000
_cell.length_c   1.000
_cell.angle_alpha   90.00
_cell.angle_beta   90.00
_cell.angle_gamma   90.00
#
_symmetry.space_group_name_H-M   'P 1'
#
loop_
_entity.id
_entity.type
_entity.pdbx_description
1 polymer ?
#
loop_
_entity_poly.entity_id
_entity_poly.type
_entity_poly.pdbx_seq_one_letter_code
_entity_poly.pdbx_strand_id
1 'polypeptide(L)'
;MGNTKGTIAEMNKVLELDKDHVQALNYLAYTYAEMGSNLEEAFEFANRALKLQPQDGYILDTLGWIHFKRGEIESAIKYLEAAFKIRPDEAIIAEHLGDAYLRHQMWQKAQTMYQRPPRWKATASGTGRFRTRSPISIRRARVFARRPVWTGPVPNSRCPWPFDLPSSPGI
;
A
#
# COMPACT_ATOMS: atom_id res chain seq x y z
N MET A 1 11.59 16.82 -2.05
CA MET A 1 11.15 15.50 -2.55
C MET A 1 12.40 14.72 -2.91
N GLY A 2 12.50 13.47 -2.46
CA GLY A 2 13.73 12.68 -2.56
C GLY A 2 14.19 12.50 -4.00
N ASN A 3 15.50 12.40 -4.19
CA ASN A 3 16.13 12.18 -5.48
C ASN A 3 15.94 10.72 -5.93
N THR A 4 14.70 10.34 -6.26
CA THR A 4 14.35 8.97 -6.64
C THR A 4 15.12 8.54 -7.89
N LYS A 5 15.26 9.43 -8.88
CA LYS A 5 16.02 9.15 -10.11
C LYS A 5 17.50 8.89 -9.86
N GLY A 6 18.14 9.67 -8.98
CA GLY A 6 19.53 9.45 -8.59
C GLY A 6 19.72 8.12 -7.86
N THR A 7 18.79 7.78 -6.97
CA THR A 7 18.86 6.52 -6.21
C THR A 7 18.65 5.29 -7.10
N ILE A 8 17.77 5.37 -8.10
CA ILE A 8 17.61 4.30 -9.12
C ILE A 8 18.94 4.07 -9.86
N ALA A 9 19.62 5.15 -10.27
CA ALA A 9 20.89 5.04 -10.98
C ALA A 9 21.99 4.42 -10.09
N GLU A 10 22.03 4.76 -8.81
CA GLU A 10 22.95 4.14 -7.84
C GLU A 10 22.64 2.66 -7.63
N MET A 11 21.37 2.29 -7.45
CA MET A 11 20.97 0.89 -7.27
C MET A 11 21.24 0.05 -8.52
N ASN A 12 21.12 0.61 -9.72
CA ASN A 12 21.53 -0.07 -10.95
C ASN A 12 23.04 -0.36 -10.97
N LYS A 13 23.90 0.58 -10.53
CA LYS A 13 25.34 0.31 -10.37
C LYS A 13 25.62 -0.78 -9.34
N VAL A 14 24.84 -0.83 -8.25
CA VAL A 14 24.95 -1.93 -7.29
C VAL A 14 24.65 -3.26 -7.96
N LEU A 15 23.63 -3.33 -8.82
CA LEU A 15 23.30 -4.54 -9.58
C LEU A 15 24.32 -4.89 -10.67
N GLU A 16 25.06 -3.92 -11.20
CA GLU A 16 26.18 -4.19 -12.11
C GLU A 16 27.33 -4.89 -11.40
N LEU A 17 27.58 -4.53 -10.13
CA LEU A 17 28.62 -5.14 -9.29
C LEU A 17 28.16 -6.47 -8.69
N ASP A 18 26.93 -6.52 -8.18
CA ASP A 18 26.29 -7.70 -7.61
C ASP A 18 24.85 -7.82 -8.12
N LYS A 19 24.68 -8.66 -9.14
CA LYS A 19 23.40 -8.87 -9.82
C LYS A 19 22.31 -9.41 -8.89
N ASP A 20 22.69 -10.08 -7.80
CA ASP A 20 21.78 -10.74 -6.88
C ASP A 20 21.72 -10.02 -5.53
N HIS A 21 22.10 -8.74 -5.50
CA HIS A 21 21.95 -7.90 -4.32
C HIS A 21 20.46 -7.65 -4.00
N VAL A 22 19.93 -8.46 -3.08
CA VAL A 22 18.50 -8.55 -2.73
C VAL A 22 17.88 -7.19 -2.42
N GLN A 23 18.57 -6.35 -1.66
CA GLN A 23 18.02 -5.06 -1.23
C GLN A 23 17.98 -4.04 -2.37
N ALA A 24 18.89 -4.14 -3.34
CA ALA A 24 18.88 -3.28 -4.52
C ALA A 24 17.75 -3.71 -5.47
N LEU A 25 17.57 -5.02 -5.68
CA LEU A 25 16.44 -5.58 -6.41
C LEU A 25 15.11 -5.13 -5.81
N ASN A 26 14.94 -5.28 -4.49
CA ASN A 26 13.71 -4.89 -3.79
C ASN A 26 13.46 -3.38 -3.87
N TYR A 27 14.50 -2.55 -3.70
CA TYR A 27 14.37 -1.10 -3.79
C TYR A 27 13.92 -0.64 -5.18
N LEU A 28 14.54 -1.16 -6.24
CA LEU A 28 14.17 -0.84 -7.62
C LEU A 28 12.73 -1.28 -7.91
N ALA A 29 12.38 -2.51 -7.53
CA ALA A 29 11.03 -3.03 -7.70
C ALA A 29 9.98 -2.17 -7.00
N TYR A 30 10.20 -1.82 -5.73
CA TYR A 30 9.29 -0.96 -4.97
C TYR A 30 9.18 0.42 -5.60
N THR A 31 10.30 1.00 -6.04
CA THR A 31 10.32 2.33 -6.65
C THR A 31 9.53 2.36 -7.96
N TYR A 32 9.69 1.36 -8.82
CA TYR A 32 8.93 1.23 -10.05
C TYR A 32 7.43 1.00 -9.78
N ALA A 33 7.10 0.17 -8.78
CA ALA A 33 5.72 -0.02 -8.34
C ALA A 33 5.07 1.29 -7.87
N GLU A 34 5.79 2.09 -7.07
CA GLU A 34 5.32 3.39 -6.59
C GLU A 34 5.11 4.40 -7.71
N MET A 35 6.01 4.42 -8.70
CA MET A 35 5.88 5.26 -9.89
C MET A 35 4.73 4.80 -10.82
N GLY A 36 4.25 3.56 -10.67
CA GLY A 36 3.25 2.99 -11.57
C GLY A 36 3.78 2.73 -12.99
N SER A 37 5.10 2.74 -13.17
CA SER A 37 5.80 2.52 -14.43
C SER A 37 6.62 1.24 -14.36
N ASN A 38 6.90 0.61 -15.51
CA ASN A 38 7.77 -0.57 -15.57
C ASN A 38 7.34 -1.70 -14.62
N LEU A 39 6.02 -1.92 -14.45
CA LEU A 39 5.50 -2.89 -13.48
C LEU A 39 5.94 -4.34 -13.78
N GLU A 40 6.18 -4.66 -15.05
CA GLU A 40 6.68 -5.99 -15.44
C GLU A 40 8.13 -6.18 -14.98
N GLU A 41 9.00 -5.19 -15.22
CA GLU A 41 10.39 -5.20 -14.75
C GLU A 41 10.46 -5.18 -13.21
N ALA A 42 9.58 -4.41 -12.56
CA ALA A 42 9.44 -4.40 -11.11
C ALA A 42 9.09 -5.80 -10.57
N PHE A 43 8.17 -6.50 -11.24
CA PHE A 43 7.79 -7.86 -10.89
C PHE A 43 8.98 -8.82 -11.04
N GLU A 44 9.76 -8.72 -12.12
CA GLU A 44 10.95 -9.54 -12.32
C GLU A 44 11.99 -9.33 -11.22
N PHE A 45 12.30 -8.07 -10.87
CA PHE A 45 13.24 -7.77 -9.78
C PHE A 45 12.75 -8.28 -8.42
N ALA A 46 11.47 -8.07 -8.10
CA ALA A 46 10.90 -8.54 -6.85
C ALA A 46 10.84 -10.08 -6.77
N ASN A 47 10.55 -10.76 -7.88
CA ASN A 47 10.54 -12.22 -7.94
C ASN A 47 11.96 -12.80 -7.82
N ARG A 48 12.97 -12.16 -8.41
CA ARG A 48 14.39 -12.53 -8.20
C ARG A 48 14.78 -12.34 -6.74
N ALA A 49 14.42 -11.20 -6.13
CA ALA A 49 14.66 -10.95 -4.72
C ALA A 49 13.99 -12.01 -3.83
N LEU A 50 12.75 -12.41 -4.16
CA LEU A 50 12.02 -13.45 -3.43
C LEU A 50 12.69 -14.82 -3.54
N LYS A 51 13.21 -15.20 -4.70
CA LYS A 51 13.95 -16.47 -4.87
C LYS A 51 15.19 -16.53 -3.97
N LEU A 52 15.85 -15.39 -3.76
CA LEU A 52 17.02 -15.28 -2.91
C LEU A 52 16.65 -15.24 -1.42
N GLN A 53 15.56 -14.55 -1.08
CA GLN A 53 15.07 -14.40 0.30
C GLN A 53 13.54 -14.62 0.37
N PRO A 54 13.07 -15.88 0.37
CA PRO A 54 11.64 -16.19 0.30
C PRO A 54 10.83 -15.84 1.55
N GLN A 55 11.51 -15.52 2.66
CA GLN A 55 10.89 -15.21 3.95
C GLN A 55 11.06 -13.73 4.35
N ASP A 56 11.49 -12.85 3.43
CA ASP A 56 11.54 -11.42 3.75
C ASP A 56 10.15 -10.78 3.56
N GLY A 57 9.61 -10.25 4.66
CA GLY A 57 8.34 -9.52 4.64
C GLY A 57 8.33 -8.28 3.75
N TYR A 58 9.47 -7.60 3.54
CA TYR A 58 9.52 -6.41 2.67
C TYR A 58 9.46 -6.77 1.18
N ILE A 59 9.99 -7.93 0.80
CA ILE A 59 9.93 -8.43 -0.58
C ILE A 59 8.51 -8.89 -0.91
N LEU A 60 7.88 -9.62 0.01
CA LEU A 60 6.48 -10.03 -0.12
C LEU A 60 5.55 -8.81 -0.20
N ASP A 61 5.81 -7.77 0.60
CA ASP A 61 5.07 -6.50 0.52
C ASP A 61 5.21 -5.85 -0.85
N THR A 62 6.45 -5.76 -1.36
CA THR A 62 6.74 -5.18 -2.67
C THR A 62 6.04 -5.95 -3.79
N LEU A 63 6.07 -7.28 -3.78
CA LEU A 63 5.33 -8.11 -4.74
C LEU A 63 3.82 -7.88 -4.65
N GLY A 64 3.27 -7.88 -3.43
CA GLY A 64 1.86 -7.61 -3.20
C GLY A 64 1.45 -6.23 -3.72
N TRP A 65 2.29 -5.23 -3.53
CA TRP A 65 2.06 -3.88 -4.04
C TRP A 65 2.13 -3.79 -5.57
N ILE A 66 3.07 -4.49 -6.20
CA ILE A 66 3.14 -4.59 -7.67
C ILE A 66 1.84 -5.21 -8.22
N HIS A 67 1.37 -6.32 -7.65
CA HIS A 67 0.09 -6.93 -8.03
C HIS A 67 -1.08 -5.95 -7.84
N PHE A 68 -1.10 -5.19 -6.75
CA PHE A 68 -2.12 -4.17 -6.51
C PHE A 68 -2.14 -3.09 -7.60
N LYS A 69 -0.97 -2.64 -8.06
CA LYS A 69 -0.82 -1.67 -9.15
C LYS A 69 -1.23 -2.25 -10.50
N ARG A 70 -0.97 -3.54 -10.75
CA ARG A 70 -1.43 -4.28 -11.94
C ARG A 70 -2.94 -4.51 -11.97
N GLY A 71 -3.63 -4.31 -10.84
CA GLY A 71 -5.06 -4.57 -10.71
C GLY A 71 -5.40 -6.01 -10.28
N GLU A 72 -4.39 -6.81 -9.96
CA GLU A 72 -4.51 -8.21 -9.55
C GLU A 72 -4.76 -8.29 -8.04
N ILE A 73 -5.93 -7.84 -7.61
CA ILE A 73 -6.19 -7.51 -6.20
C ILE A 73 -6.19 -8.74 -5.29
N GLU A 74 -6.69 -9.88 -5.76
CA GLU A 74 -6.69 -11.13 -4.97
C GLU A 74 -5.26 -11.62 -4.69
N SER A 75 -4.40 -11.60 -5.72
CA SER A 75 -2.97 -11.90 -5.59
C SER A 75 -2.28 -10.93 -4.65
N ALA A 76 -2.58 -9.63 -4.77
CA ALA A 76 -2.04 -8.60 -3.90
C ALA A 76 -2.36 -8.89 -2.43
N ILE A 77 -3.63 -9.18 -2.10
CA ILE A 77 -4.05 -9.51 -0.75
C ILE A 77 -3.27 -10.72 -0.22
N LYS A 78 -3.13 -11.79 -1.01
CA LYS A 78 -2.42 -13.00 -0.59
C LYS A 78 -0.97 -12.72 -0.18
N TYR A 79 -0.24 -11.94 -1.00
CA TYR A 79 1.15 -11.60 -0.70
C TYR A 79 1.27 -10.62 0.49
N LEU A 80 0.37 -9.63 0.56
CA LEU A 80 0.35 -8.65 1.66
C LEU A 80 -0.04 -9.27 3.00
N GLU A 81 -0.96 -10.25 3.01
CA GLU A 81 -1.27 -11.03 4.21
C GLU A 81 -0.07 -11.86 4.67
N ALA A 82 0.68 -12.46 3.74
CA ALA A 82 1.90 -13.18 4.06
C ALA A 82 3.00 -12.24 4.60
N ALA A 83 3.19 -11.08 3.98
CA ALA A 83 4.10 -10.04 4.45
C ALA A 83 3.73 -9.58 5.87
N PHE A 84 2.45 -9.31 6.10
CA PHE A 84 1.93 -8.88 7.40
C PHE A 84 2.08 -9.96 8.48
N LYS A 85 1.94 -11.24 8.12
CA LYS A 85 2.19 -12.34 9.07
C LYS A 85 3.63 -12.38 9.56
N ILE A 86 4.60 -12.04 8.69
CA ILE A 86 6.02 -11.99 9.04
C ILE A 86 6.36 -10.69 9.79
N ARG A 87 5.79 -9.56 9.36
CA ARG A 87 6.01 -8.23 9.94
C ARG A 87 4.68 -7.56 10.33
N PRO A 88 4.01 -8.02 11.41
CA PRO A 88 2.72 -7.48 11.84
C PRO A 88 2.81 -6.09 12.50
N ASP A 89 4.05 -5.64 12.74
CA ASP A 89 4.36 -4.36 13.38
C ASP A 89 4.71 -3.26 12.36
N GLU A 90 4.90 -3.62 11.09
CA GLU A 90 5.26 -2.68 10.04
C GLU A 90 4.02 -1.92 9.53
N ALA A 91 4.02 -0.61 9.71
CA ALA A 91 2.87 0.23 9.41
C ALA A 91 2.61 0.33 7.91
N ILE A 92 3.68 0.33 7.10
CA ILE A 92 3.58 0.41 5.63
C ILE A 92 2.89 -0.85 5.08
N ILE A 93 3.27 -2.03 5.56
CA ILE A 93 2.66 -3.30 5.14
C ILE A 93 1.16 -3.34 5.52
N ALA A 94 0.83 -2.87 6.73
CA ALA A 94 -0.57 -2.74 7.15
C ALA A 94 -1.34 -1.73 6.28
N GLU A 95 -0.71 -0.63 5.86
CA GLU A 95 -1.32 0.35 4.95
C GLU A 95 -1.60 -0.25 3.58
N HIS A 96 -0.62 -0.90 2.94
CA HIS A 96 -0.81 -1.56 1.65
C HIS A 96 -1.88 -2.65 1.72
N LEU A 97 -1.89 -3.46 2.78
CA LEU A 97 -2.94 -4.47 2.98
C LEU A 97 -4.32 -3.83 3.18
N GLY A 98 -4.39 -2.72 3.91
CA GLY A 98 -5.60 -1.91 4.06
C GLY A 98 -6.11 -1.39 2.71
N ASP A 99 -5.23 -0.84 1.87
CA ASP A 99 -5.54 -0.34 0.53
C ASP A 99 -6.04 -1.47 -0.40
N ALA A 100 -5.42 -2.65 -0.31
CA ALA A 100 -5.84 -3.85 -1.04
C ALA A 100 -7.23 -4.33 -0.62
N TYR A 101 -7.49 -4.44 0.69
CA TYR A 101 -8.82 -4.78 1.21
C TYR A 101 -9.88 -3.76 0.82
N LEU A 102 -9.54 -2.46 0.83
CA LEU A 102 -10.44 -1.39 0.44
C LEU A 102 -10.86 -1.55 -1.03
N ARG A 103 -9.89 -1.79 -1.93
CA ARG A 103 -10.15 -2.00 -3.35
C ARG A 103 -10.98 -3.26 -3.61
N HIS A 104 -10.83 -4.29 -2.77
CA HIS A 104 -11.63 -5.50 -2.81
C HIS A 104 -12.95 -5.43 -2.00
N GLN A 105 -13.35 -4.22 -1.54
CA GLN A 105 -14.59 -3.97 -0.81
C GLN A 105 -14.72 -4.69 0.54
N MET A 106 -13.59 -5.08 1.15
CA MET A 106 -13.53 -5.68 2.49
C MET A 106 -13.37 -4.60 3.58
N TRP A 107 -14.39 -3.74 3.71
CA TRP A 107 -14.35 -2.51 4.51
C TRP A 107 -13.96 -2.72 5.97
N GLN A 108 -14.47 -3.76 6.63
CA GLN A 108 -14.19 -4.06 8.03
C GLN A 108 -12.71 -4.44 8.24
N LYS A 109 -12.15 -5.25 7.32
CA LYS A 109 -10.74 -5.64 7.36
C LYS A 109 -9.84 -4.44 7.10
N ALA A 110 -10.15 -3.63 6.09
CA ALA A 110 -9.41 -2.40 5.78
C ALA A 110 -9.36 -1.44 6.98
N GLN A 111 -10.51 -1.20 7.63
CA GLN A 111 -10.59 -0.36 8.82
C GLN A 111 -9.70 -0.86 9.95
N THR A 112 -9.69 -2.18 10.19
CA THR A 112 -8.85 -2.81 11.21
C THR A 112 -7.36 -2.56 10.94
N MET A 113 -6.94 -2.67 9.68
CA MET A 113 -5.54 -2.42 9.31
C MET A 113 -5.12 -0.96 9.54
N TYR A 114 -5.96 0.02 9.16
CA TYR A 114 -5.64 1.44 9.36
C TYR A 114 -5.69 1.91 10.81
N GLN A 115 -6.52 1.29 11.64
CA GLN A 115 -6.67 1.67 13.06
C GLN A 115 -5.56 1.14 13.95
N ARG A 116 -4.70 0.26 13.43
CA ARG A 116 -3.65 -0.38 14.21
C ARG A 116 -2.60 0.68 14.62
N PRO A 117 -2.42 0.94 15.92
CA PRO A 117 -1.44 1.91 16.36
C PRO A 117 -0.02 1.35 16.14
N PRO A 118 0.95 2.17 15.67
CA PRO A 118 2.33 1.74 15.63
C PRO A 118 2.83 1.43 17.05
N ARG A 119 3.60 0.34 17.20
CA ARG A 119 4.00 -0.24 18.49
C ARG A 119 4.63 0.73 19.50
N TRP A 120 5.31 1.80 19.05
CA TRP A 120 5.89 2.80 19.96
C TRP A 120 4.83 3.58 20.77
N LYS A 121 3.57 3.64 20.28
CA LYS A 121 2.44 4.18 21.06
C LYS A 121 1.85 3.15 22.02
N ALA A 122 1.96 1.86 21.73
CA ALA A 122 1.46 0.80 22.61
C ALA A 122 2.33 0.60 23.85
N THR A 123 3.59 1.05 23.82
CA THR A 123 4.54 1.00 24.95
C THR A 123 4.57 2.31 25.76
N ALA A 124 3.84 3.34 25.35
CA ALA A 124 3.79 4.64 26.02
C ALA A 124 2.70 4.69 27.13
N SER A 125 2.70 3.72 28.04
CA SER A 125 2.08 3.85 29.37
C SER A 125 3.12 4.31 30.40
N GLY A 126 3.86 5.37 30.05
CA GLY A 126 4.83 6.04 30.90
C GLY A 126 4.92 7.52 30.53
N THR A 127 4.10 8.34 31.19
CA THR A 127 4.23 9.79 31.41
C THR A 127 4.91 10.66 30.33
N GLY A 128 4.11 11.44 29.59
CA GLY A 128 4.63 12.59 28.84
C GLY A 128 3.61 13.17 27.86
N ARG A 129 2.92 14.25 28.25
CA ARG A 129 1.96 14.96 27.40
C ARG A 129 2.70 15.69 26.27
N PHE A 130 2.93 15.00 25.15
CA PHE A 130 3.35 15.64 23.91
C PHE A 130 2.17 15.78 22.96
N ARG A 131 1.81 17.04 22.71
CA ARG A 131 0.74 17.45 21.81
C ARG A 131 1.23 17.33 20.37
N THR A 132 1.20 16.12 19.79
CA THR A 132 1.68 15.91 18.42
C THR A 132 0.58 16.19 17.39
N ARG A 133 0.89 17.00 16.37
CA ARG A 133 0.09 17.20 15.15
C ARG A 133 -0.21 15.83 14.50
N SER A 134 -1.42 15.65 14.01
CA SER A 134 -1.89 14.40 13.38
C SER A 134 -1.00 13.96 12.21
N PRO A 135 -0.49 12.71 12.19
CA PRO A 135 0.20 12.16 11.03
C PRO A 135 -0.74 11.99 9.83
N ILE A 136 -0.15 11.97 8.63
CA ILE A 136 -0.84 11.89 7.32
C ILE A 136 -1.76 10.65 7.22
N SER A 137 -1.41 9.54 7.89
CA SER A 137 -2.23 8.31 7.95
C SER A 137 -3.66 8.53 8.47
N ILE A 138 -3.86 9.51 9.36
CA ILE A 138 -5.19 9.84 9.90
C ILE A 138 -6.06 10.57 8.85
N ARG A 139 -5.46 11.22 7.85
CA ARG A 139 -6.23 11.94 6.81
C ARG A 139 -6.97 11.00 5.87
N ARG A 140 -6.41 9.83 5.53
CA ARG A 140 -7.09 8.82 4.68
C ARG A 140 -8.30 8.20 5.38
N ALA A 141 -8.21 7.98 6.70
CA ALA A 141 -9.35 7.50 7.50
C ALA A 141 -10.46 8.55 7.71
N ARG A 142 -10.13 9.85 7.75
CA ARG A 142 -11.09 10.94 8.06
C ARG A 142 -12.05 11.30 6.94
N VAL A 143 -11.78 10.92 5.69
CA VAL A 143 -12.73 11.14 4.58
C VAL A 143 -14.06 10.39 4.83
N PHE A 144 -14.03 9.34 5.66
CA PHE A 144 -15.19 8.48 5.93
C PHE A 144 -16.08 8.89 7.12
N ALA A 145 -15.73 9.91 7.91
CA ALA A 145 -16.46 10.23 9.14
C ALA A 145 -17.56 11.31 9.00
N ARG A 146 -17.92 11.73 7.78
CA ARG A 146 -18.97 12.73 7.55
C ARG A 146 -19.95 12.28 6.47
N ARG A 147 -20.83 11.33 6.80
CA ARG A 147 -22.12 11.19 6.11
C ARG A 147 -23.21 11.36 7.17
N PRO A 148 -24.21 12.22 6.96
CA PRO A 148 -25.33 12.34 7.90
C PRO A 148 -26.08 11.00 7.96
N VAL A 149 -26.45 10.58 9.16
CA VAL A 149 -27.36 9.45 9.41
C VAL A 149 -28.68 9.77 8.70
N TRP A 150 -29.01 9.03 7.66
CA TRP A 150 -30.26 9.17 6.94
C TRP A 150 -31.33 8.35 7.66
N THR A 151 -32.31 9.02 8.29
CA THR A 151 -33.40 8.39 9.07
C THR A 151 -34.70 8.25 8.26
N GLY A 152 -34.60 7.90 6.97
CA GLY A 152 -35.76 7.70 6.08
C GLY A 152 -36.06 6.23 5.80
N PRO A 153 -37.31 5.87 5.44
CA PRO A 153 -37.68 4.50 5.13
C PRO A 153 -37.05 4.03 3.81
N VAL A 154 -36.66 2.76 3.78
CA VAL A 154 -35.97 2.11 2.65
C VAL A 154 -36.97 1.91 1.48
N PRO A 155 -36.76 2.48 0.29
CA PRO A 155 -37.57 2.15 -0.87
C PRO A 155 -37.07 0.89 -1.56
N ASN A 156 -38.04 0.05 -1.92
CA ASN A 156 -37.87 -1.22 -2.60
C ASN A 156 -37.36 -1.02 -4.05
N SER A 157 -36.33 -1.78 -4.41
CA SER A 157 -35.92 -2.18 -5.78
C SER A 157 -35.50 -1.12 -6.82
N ARG A 158 -34.37 -1.43 -7.48
CA ARG A 158 -33.73 -0.85 -8.69
C ARG A 158 -32.66 0.23 -8.43
N CYS A 159 -31.40 -0.16 -8.62
CA CYS A 159 -30.29 0.74 -8.90
C CYS A 159 -30.44 1.35 -10.30
N PRO A 160 -30.23 2.66 -10.45
CA PRO A 160 -29.57 3.17 -11.64
C PRO A 160 -28.50 4.20 -11.26
N TRP A 161 -27.24 3.93 -11.61
CA TRP A 161 -26.24 4.99 -11.77
C TRP A 161 -25.73 4.90 -13.21
N PRO A 162 -25.83 5.98 -14.01
CA PRO A 162 -25.15 6.05 -15.29
C PRO A 162 -23.70 6.48 -15.07
N PHE A 163 -22.80 5.80 -15.78
CA PHE A 163 -21.47 6.28 -16.13
C PHE A 163 -21.63 7.47 -17.09
N ASP A 164 -20.95 8.58 -16.85
CA ASP A 164 -20.49 9.47 -17.93
C ASP A 164 -19.29 10.33 -17.47
N LEU A 165 -18.21 10.26 -18.25
CA LEU A 165 -16.97 11.04 -18.12
C LEU A 165 -17.15 12.40 -18.82
N PRO A 166 -16.52 13.50 -18.35
CA PRO A 166 -16.57 14.77 -19.06
C PRO A 166 -15.45 14.87 -20.11
N SER A 167 -15.84 15.01 -21.37
CA SER A 167 -15.02 15.66 -22.41
C SER A 167 -15.58 17.06 -22.65
N SER A 168 -14.73 18.09 -22.55
CA SER A 168 -15.05 19.44 -23.02
C SER A 168 -13.80 20.06 -23.64
N PRO A 169 -13.95 20.67 -24.82
CA PRO A 169 -13.26 21.92 -25.12
C PRO A 169 -14.27 23.00 -25.54
N GLY A 170 -14.04 24.22 -25.06
CA GLY A 170 -14.60 25.47 -25.58
C GLY A 170 -13.56 26.56 -25.30
N ILE A 171 -13.33 27.57 -26.12
CA ILE A 171 -14.08 28.18 -27.24
C ILE A 171 -13.07 28.55 -28.33
#